data_AF-A0A1A7ZZY7-F1
#
_entry.id   AF-A0A1A7ZZY7-F1
#
_cell.length_a   1.000
_cell.length_b   1.000
_cell.length_c   1.000
_cell.angle_alpha   90.00
_cell.angle_beta   90.00
_cell.angle_gamma   90.00
#
_symmetry.space_group_name_H-M   'P 1'
#
loop_
_entity.id
_entity.type
_entity.pdbx_description
1 polymer ?
#
loop_
_entity_poly.entity_id
_entity_poly.type
_entity_poly.pdbx_seq_one_letter_code
_entity_poly.pdbx_strand_id
1 'polypeptide(L)'
;PRVCGWSHGRCRMKSPAHRNRDIERQPGYLKPEHCAPPPPRSSSDTMWFIRDGCGITCGIITWLLVFYAEFVVVFVMLLPAKNVVYSLFNGVLFNGLAFLALASHAKAMCTDPGAVPKGNATKEFIESLQLKPGQVVYKCPKCCSIKPDRAHHCSVCKRCIKKMDHHCPW
;
A
#
# COMPACT_ATOMS: atom_id res chain seq x y z
N PRO A 1 -9.01 20.85 20.16
CA PRO A 1 -8.79 20.89 21.62
C PRO A 1 -7.29 21.13 21.94
N ARG A 2 -6.93 22.39 22.24
CA ARG A 2 -5.56 22.79 22.60
C ARG A 2 -5.42 22.69 24.11
N VAL A 3 -4.46 21.89 24.58
CA VAL A 3 -4.13 21.80 26.01
C VAL A 3 -3.28 23.02 26.37
N CYS A 4 -3.83 23.90 27.21
CA CYS A 4 -3.11 25.01 27.82
C CYS A 4 -2.31 24.49 29.02
N GLY A 5 -0.98 24.67 29.02
CA GLY A 5 -0.16 24.54 30.22
C GLY A 5 0.16 25.92 30.77
N TRP A 6 -0.35 26.24 31.96
CA TRP A 6 -0.01 27.44 32.73
C TRP A 6 1.06 27.09 33.77
N SER A 7 2.21 27.75 33.75
CA SER A 7 2.91 28.11 34.98
C SER A 7 3.74 29.39 34.76
N HIS A 8 3.62 30.33 35.70
CA HIS A 8 4.35 31.60 35.82
C HIS A 8 4.12 32.69 34.75
N GLY A 9 2.93 33.29 34.79
CA GLY A 9 2.85 34.76 35.02
C GLY A 9 3.21 35.73 33.89
N ARG A 10 3.07 35.37 32.61
CA ARG A 10 3.03 36.38 31.52
C ARG A 10 2.17 35.93 30.35
N CYS A 11 1.00 36.54 30.21
CA CYS A 11 0.16 36.40 29.02
C CYS A 11 0.77 37.24 27.89
N ARG A 12 1.30 36.61 26.83
CA ARG A 12 1.72 37.31 25.61
C ARG A 12 0.81 36.86 24.47
N MET A 13 -0.19 37.67 24.15
CA MET A 13 -0.88 37.56 22.86
C MET A 13 0.13 37.90 21.76
N LYS A 14 0.33 36.97 20.82
CA LYS A 14 0.90 37.28 19.50
C LYS A 14 0.01 36.64 18.44
N SER A 15 -0.62 37.49 17.65
CA SER A 15 -1.29 37.19 16.38
C SER A 15 -0.81 38.23 15.37
N PRO A 16 -0.87 38.03 14.05
CA PRO A 16 -0.75 36.81 13.27
C PRO A 16 0.40 37.00 12.25
N ALA A 17 1.52 36.29 12.40
CA ALA A 17 2.53 36.26 11.35
C ALA A 17 2.32 35.02 10.50
N HIS A 18 1.99 35.25 9.23
CA HIS A 18 1.95 34.30 8.13
C HIS A 18 3.26 33.49 8.13
N ARG A 19 3.28 32.35 8.84
CA ARG A 19 4.46 31.49 8.90
C ARG A 19 4.43 30.63 7.65
N ASN A 20 4.90 31.21 6.55
CA ASN A 20 5.42 30.47 5.43
C ASN A 20 6.43 29.49 6.05
N ARG A 21 6.09 28.20 6.09
CA ARG A 21 7.07 27.16 6.44
C ARG A 21 7.94 27.04 5.21
N ASP A 22 8.91 27.93 5.12
CA ASP A 22 10.12 27.71 4.34
C ASP A 22 10.75 26.44 4.94
N ILE A 23 10.39 25.31 4.34
CA ILE A 23 11.06 24.04 4.51
C ILE A 23 12.43 24.28 3.90
N GLU A 24 13.34 24.79 4.72
CA GLU A 24 14.75 24.83 4.41
C GLU A 24 15.19 23.38 4.16
N ARG A 25 15.17 22.98 2.88
CA ARG A 25 15.77 21.76 2.38
C ARG A 25 17.28 21.94 2.50
N GLN A 26 17.80 21.83 3.72
CA GLN A 26 19.19 21.45 3.93
C GLN A 26 19.36 20.05 3.34
N PRO A 27 20.13 19.84 2.26
CA PRO A 27 20.49 18.51 1.80
C PRO A 27 21.58 17.99 2.75
N GLY A 28 21.17 17.71 3.98
CA GLY A 28 22.00 17.07 4.98
C GLY A 28 22.39 15.71 4.44
N TYR A 29 23.66 15.61 4.05
CA TYR A 29 24.34 14.40 3.64
C TYR A 29 24.17 13.36 4.76
N LEU A 30 23.13 12.53 4.65
CA LEU A 30 22.90 11.41 5.56
C LEU A 30 24.08 10.45 5.40
N LYS A 31 24.88 10.34 6.48
CA LYS A 31 26.08 9.50 6.56
C LYS A 31 25.79 8.08 6.01
N PRO A 32 26.61 7.54 5.08
CA PRO A 32 26.31 6.28 4.38
C PRO A 32 26.47 5.00 5.20
N GLU A 33 26.87 5.06 6.48
CA GLU A 33 27.55 3.95 7.14
C GLU A 33 26.67 2.92 7.86
N HIS A 34 25.34 2.97 7.72
CA HIS A 34 24.46 2.03 8.45
C HIS A 34 23.52 1.21 7.56
N CYS A 35 23.73 1.23 6.25
CA CYS A 35 22.94 0.43 5.33
C CYS A 35 23.68 -0.84 4.92
N ALA A 36 23.67 -1.85 5.79
CA ALA A 36 24.03 -3.20 5.37
C ALA A 36 22.97 -3.69 4.36
N PRO A 37 23.36 -4.11 3.14
CA PRO A 37 22.41 -4.62 2.17
C PRO A 37 21.76 -5.90 2.73
N PRO A 38 20.42 -6.04 2.65
CA PRO A 38 19.79 -7.32 2.96
C PRO A 38 20.29 -8.40 1.98
N PRO A 39 20.36 -9.67 2.41
CA PRO A 39 20.80 -10.75 1.54
C PRO A 39 19.97 -10.80 0.25
N PRO A 40 20.60 -11.11 -0.90
CA PRO A 40 19.90 -11.16 -2.17
C PRO A 40 18.77 -12.19 -2.09
N ARG A 41 17.53 -11.76 -2.36
CA ARG A 41 16.43 -12.70 -2.58
C ARG A 41 16.55 -13.26 -3.98
N SER A 42 16.58 -14.59 -4.08
CA SER A 42 16.50 -15.29 -5.36
C SER A 42 15.29 -14.81 -6.13
N SER A 43 15.52 -14.46 -7.39
CA SER A 43 14.50 -14.32 -8.40
C SER A 43 13.75 -15.65 -8.49
N SER A 44 12.53 -15.65 -8.00
CA SER A 44 11.57 -16.73 -8.23
C SER A 44 10.26 -16.02 -8.51
N ASP A 45 9.59 -16.41 -9.61
CA ASP A 45 8.25 -16.00 -10.03
C ASP A 45 7.19 -16.35 -8.99
N THR A 46 7.37 -15.81 -7.79
CA THR A 46 6.49 -15.99 -6.65
C THR A 46 5.50 -14.86 -6.72
N MET A 47 4.22 -15.20 -6.89
CA MET A 47 3.11 -14.27 -6.75
C MET A 47 3.39 -13.33 -5.57
N TRP A 48 3.21 -12.03 -5.81
CA TRP A 48 3.47 -11.02 -4.80
C TRP A 48 2.33 -11.04 -3.79
N PHE A 49 2.43 -11.92 -2.80
CA PHE A 49 1.47 -12.01 -1.71
C PHE A 49 2.06 -11.46 -0.42
N ILE A 50 1.45 -10.40 0.11
CA ILE A 50 1.86 -9.80 1.39
C ILE A 50 1.27 -10.63 2.53
N ARG A 51 2.14 -11.25 3.33
CA ARG A 51 1.75 -12.03 4.51
C ARG A 51 1.41 -11.12 5.70
N ASP A 52 0.32 -10.38 5.58
CA ASP A 52 -0.30 -9.60 6.67
C ASP A 52 -1.48 -10.39 7.25
N GLY A 53 -1.45 -10.69 8.55
CA GLY A 53 -2.49 -11.49 9.20
C GLY A 53 -3.86 -10.81 9.17
N CYS A 54 -3.90 -9.48 9.27
CA CYS A 54 -5.14 -8.71 9.16
C CYS A 54 -5.71 -8.82 7.73
N GLY A 55 -4.86 -8.55 6.73
CA GLY A 55 -5.19 -8.73 5.31
C GLY A 55 -5.72 -10.12 4.95
N ILE A 56 -5.05 -11.17 5.41
CA ILE A 56 -5.47 -12.55 5.17
C ILE A 56 -6.84 -12.82 5.79
N THR A 57 -7.06 -12.37 7.03
CA THR A 57 -8.33 -12.60 7.75
C THR A 57 -9.49 -11.91 7.03
N CYS A 58 -9.32 -10.64 6.65
CA CYS A 58 -10.32 -9.89 5.89
C CYS A 58 -10.58 -10.53 4.53
N GLY A 59 -9.55 -10.96 3.80
CA GLY A 59 -9.71 -11.67 2.53
C GLY A 59 -10.51 -12.98 2.68
N ILE A 60 -10.22 -13.78 3.72
CA ILE A 60 -10.99 -15.00 4.02
C ILE A 60 -12.46 -14.66 4.29
N ILE A 61 -12.74 -13.64 5.10
CA ILE A 61 -14.10 -13.20 5.40
C ILE A 61 -14.82 -12.77 4.13
N THR A 62 -14.20 -11.94 3.28
CA THR A 62 -14.78 -11.50 2.01
C THR A 62 -15.16 -12.69 1.12
N TRP A 63 -14.26 -13.67 0.98
CA TRP A 63 -14.53 -14.87 0.17
C TRP A 63 -15.65 -15.72 0.74
N LEU A 64 -15.67 -15.95 2.07
CA LEU A 64 -16.74 -16.68 2.74
C LEU A 64 -18.10 -15.99 2.57
N LEU A 65 -18.16 -14.66 2.66
CA LEU A 65 -19.39 -13.91 2.46
C LEU A 65 -19.90 -14.02 1.02
N VAL A 66 -19.02 -13.94 0.03
CA VAL A 66 -19.40 -14.10 -1.39
C VAL A 66 -19.90 -15.51 -1.66
N PHE A 67 -19.19 -16.55 -1.20
CA PHE A 67 -19.65 -17.94 -1.35
C PHE A 67 -20.96 -18.21 -0.62
N TYR A 68 -21.16 -17.62 0.56
CA TYR A 68 -22.43 -17.72 1.27
C TYR A 68 -23.56 -17.05 0.47
N ALA A 69 -23.32 -15.88 -0.11
CA ALA A 69 -24.28 -15.22 -0.98
C ALA A 69 -24.61 -16.07 -2.22
N GLU A 70 -23.61 -16.68 -2.86
CA GLU A 70 -23.82 -17.64 -3.96
C GLU A 70 -24.68 -18.83 -3.53
N PHE A 71 -24.39 -19.42 -2.37
CA PHE A 71 -25.19 -20.51 -1.83
C PHE A 71 -26.66 -20.09 -1.63
N VAL A 72 -26.90 -18.95 -1.00
CA VAL A 72 -28.28 -18.46 -0.75
C VAL A 72 -29.00 -18.15 -2.05
N VAL A 73 -28.37 -17.44 -2.98
CA VAL A 73 -29.02 -17.06 -4.25
C VAL A 73 -29.35 -18.30 -5.08
N VAL A 74 -28.40 -19.22 -5.24
CA VAL A 74 -28.62 -20.43 -6.06
C VAL A 74 -29.62 -21.36 -5.40
N PHE A 75 -29.37 -21.78 -4.15
CA PHE A 75 -30.12 -22.87 -3.53
C PHE A 75 -31.43 -22.42 -2.90
N VAL A 76 -31.49 -21.21 -2.33
CA VAL A 76 -32.67 -20.74 -1.59
C VAL A 76 -33.59 -19.89 -2.48
N MET A 77 -33.05 -19.15 -3.46
CA MET A 77 -33.86 -18.27 -4.30
C MET A 77 -34.15 -18.85 -5.69
N LEU A 78 -33.12 -19.32 -6.41
CA LEU A 78 -33.23 -19.68 -7.83
C LEU A 78 -33.71 -21.12 -8.06
N LEU A 79 -33.31 -22.10 -7.25
CA LEU A 79 -33.80 -23.48 -7.35
C LEU A 79 -35.32 -23.63 -7.13
N PRO A 80 -35.94 -23.02 -6.11
CA PRO A 80 -37.39 -23.13 -5.93
C PRO A 80 -38.21 -22.28 -6.91
N ALA A 81 -37.55 -21.47 -7.76
CA ALA A 81 -38.24 -20.64 -8.74
C ALA A 81 -38.89 -21.51 -9.82
N LYS A 82 -40.21 -21.37 -9.99
CA LYS A 82 -40.99 -22.11 -11.00
C LYS A 82 -40.60 -21.74 -12.45
N ASN A 83 -40.07 -20.54 -12.65
CA ASN A 83 -39.71 -20.00 -13.96
C ASN A 83 -38.24 -20.31 -14.28
N VAL A 84 -38.00 -21.37 -15.06
CA VAL A 84 -36.65 -21.84 -15.41
C VAL A 84 -35.84 -20.77 -16.15
N VAL A 85 -36.45 -20.02 -17.07
CA VAL A 85 -35.78 -18.95 -17.82
C VAL A 85 -35.28 -17.84 -16.89
N TYR A 86 -36.11 -17.44 -15.93
CA TYR A 86 -35.72 -16.48 -14.89
C TYR A 86 -34.58 -17.02 -14.02
N SER A 87 -34.68 -18.28 -13.60
CA SER A 87 -33.66 -18.95 -12.78
C SER A 87 -32.30 -19.01 -13.49
N LEU A 88 -32.29 -19.42 -14.77
CA LEU A 88 -31.08 -19.50 -15.59
C LEU A 88 -30.45 -18.13 -15.84
N PHE A 89 -31.24 -17.14 -16.27
CA PHE A 89 -30.71 -15.81 -16.59
C PHE A 89 -30.07 -15.15 -15.35
N ASN A 90 -30.78 -15.12 -14.23
CA ASN A 90 -30.26 -14.53 -13.00
C ASN A 90 -29.12 -15.36 -12.41
N GLY A 91 -29.18 -16.69 -12.52
CA GLY A 91 -28.09 -17.58 -12.10
C GLY A 91 -26.80 -17.30 -12.86
N VAL A 92 -26.84 -17.28 -14.19
CA VAL A 92 -25.66 -16.99 -15.03
C VAL A 92 -25.11 -15.59 -14.74
N LEU A 93 -25.99 -14.58 -14.65
CA LEU A 93 -25.59 -13.21 -14.36
C LEU A 93 -24.91 -13.09 -12.98
N PHE A 94 -25.53 -13.63 -11.93
CA PHE A 94 -25.01 -13.55 -10.56
C PHE A 94 -23.68 -14.29 -10.41
N ASN A 95 -23.59 -15.53 -10.91
CA ASN A 95 -22.35 -16.33 -10.84
C ASN A 95 -21.22 -15.68 -11.66
N GLY A 96 -21.54 -15.12 -12.83
CA GLY A 96 -20.57 -14.39 -13.63
C GLY A 96 -20.01 -13.16 -12.91
N LEU A 97 -20.88 -12.37 -12.26
CA LEU A 97 -20.46 -11.21 -11.47
C LEU A 97 -19.69 -11.61 -10.21
N ALA A 98 -20.11 -12.67 -9.51
CA ALA A 98 -19.43 -13.19 -8.33
C ALA A 98 -18.03 -13.69 -8.67
N PHE A 99 -17.88 -14.44 -9.76
CA PHE A 99 -16.58 -14.87 -10.27
C PHE A 99 -15.67 -13.68 -10.61
N LEU A 100 -16.19 -12.68 -11.33
CA LEU A 100 -15.41 -11.48 -11.67
C LEU A 100 -14.99 -10.70 -10.42
N ALA A 101 -15.87 -10.59 -9.42
CA ALA A 101 -15.57 -9.96 -8.15
C ALA A 101 -14.44 -10.69 -7.42
N LEU A 102 -14.53 -12.02 -7.27
CA LEU A 102 -13.49 -12.83 -6.61
C LEU A 102 -12.16 -12.78 -7.37
N ALA A 103 -12.19 -12.86 -8.71
CA ALA A 103 -11.00 -12.76 -9.55
C ALA A 103 -10.33 -11.39 -9.42
N SER A 104 -11.10 -10.30 -9.46
CA SER A 104 -10.56 -8.94 -9.29
C SER A 104 -9.95 -8.73 -7.90
N HIS A 105 -10.61 -9.25 -6.86
CA HIS A 105 -10.12 -9.23 -5.49
C HIS A 105 -8.81 -10.04 -5.34
N ALA A 106 -8.77 -11.27 -5.87
CA ALA A 106 -7.57 -12.10 -5.89
C ALA A 106 -6.40 -11.38 -6.56
N LYS A 107 -6.65 -10.76 -7.72
CA LYS A 107 -5.66 -10.00 -8.45
C LYS A 107 -5.17 -8.81 -7.62
N ALA A 108 -6.06 -8.07 -6.96
CA ALA A 108 -5.67 -6.95 -6.10
C ALA A 108 -4.76 -7.39 -4.93
N MET A 109 -5.01 -8.56 -4.32
CA MET A 109 -4.21 -9.10 -3.21
C MET A 109 -2.83 -9.64 -3.65
N CYS A 110 -2.75 -10.20 -4.87
CA CYS A 110 -1.59 -10.98 -5.33
C CYS A 110 -0.71 -10.25 -6.37
N THR A 111 -1.10 -9.04 -6.79
CA THR A 111 -0.31 -8.24 -7.76
C THR A 111 0.78 -7.46 -7.06
N ASP A 112 1.95 -7.32 -7.69
CA ASP A 112 3.00 -6.43 -7.21
C ASP A 112 2.48 -4.98 -7.16
N PRO A 113 2.44 -4.33 -5.98
CA PRO A 113 2.00 -2.95 -5.83
C PRO A 113 3.00 -1.93 -6.40
N GLY A 114 4.08 -2.36 -7.05
CA GLY A 114 5.15 -1.52 -7.57
C GLY A 114 6.29 -1.39 -6.58
N ALA A 115 6.70 -2.51 -5.97
CA ALA A 115 7.74 -2.53 -4.96
C ALA A 115 9.11 -2.13 -5.51
N VAL A 116 9.80 -1.26 -4.77
CA VAL A 116 11.15 -0.83 -5.09
C VAL A 116 12.15 -1.91 -4.64
N PRO A 117 13.13 -2.28 -5.49
CA PRO A 117 14.20 -3.18 -5.11
C PRO A 117 14.96 -2.69 -3.87
N LYS A 118 15.22 -3.58 -2.92
CA LYS A 118 16.04 -3.27 -1.74
C LYS A 118 17.52 -3.26 -2.13
N GLY A 119 18.34 -2.48 -1.42
CA GLY A 119 19.78 -2.46 -1.66
C GLY A 119 20.22 -1.79 -2.97
N ASN A 120 19.28 -1.27 -3.78
CA ASN A 120 19.60 -0.53 -5.01
C ASN A 120 20.14 0.90 -4.74
N ALA A 121 20.74 1.13 -3.56
CA ALA A 121 21.39 2.37 -3.19
C ALA A 121 22.92 2.22 -3.20
N THR A 122 23.46 1.50 -4.19
CA THR A 122 24.90 1.51 -4.46
C THR A 122 25.32 2.89 -4.96
N LYS A 123 26.53 3.33 -4.59
CA LYS A 123 27.07 4.62 -5.01
C LYS A 123 27.13 4.72 -6.55
N GLU A 124 27.49 3.61 -7.20
CA GLU A 124 27.53 3.45 -8.66
C GLU A 124 26.17 3.70 -9.33
N PHE A 125 25.06 3.23 -8.73
CA PHE A 125 23.72 3.44 -9.30
C PHE A 125 23.24 4.88 -9.13
N ILE A 126 23.67 5.57 -8.06
CA ILE A 126 23.38 6.99 -7.86
C ILE A 126 24.15 7.84 -8.88
N GLU A 127 25.39 7.46 -9.19
CA GLU A 127 26.26 8.16 -10.13
C GLU A 127 25.84 7.92 -11.59
N SER A 128 25.38 6.70 -11.92
CA SER A 128 24.86 6.36 -13.25
C SER A 128 23.49 6.99 -13.57
N LEU A 129 22.78 7.49 -12.57
CA LEU A 129 21.45 8.11 -12.72
C LEU A 129 21.48 9.47 -13.44
N GLN A 130 22.66 9.96 -13.89
CA GLN A 130 22.87 11.22 -14.63
C GLN A 130 22.03 12.39 -14.08
N LEU A 131 21.96 12.47 -12.75
CA LEU A 131 21.16 13.47 -12.07
C LEU A 131 21.74 14.85 -12.38
N LYS A 132 20.88 15.78 -12.77
CA LYS A 132 21.28 17.18 -12.97
C LYS A 132 21.91 17.70 -11.66
N PRO A 133 22.97 18.52 -11.72
CA PRO A 133 23.56 19.14 -10.54
C PRO A 133 22.47 19.86 -9.74
N GLY A 134 22.22 19.42 -8.50
CA GLY A 134 21.19 19.99 -7.61
C GLY A 134 19.94 19.13 -7.37
N GLN A 135 19.81 17.95 -7.99
CA GLN A 135 18.66 17.07 -7.73
C GLN A 135 18.81 16.31 -6.40
N VAL A 136 17.91 16.55 -5.45
CA VAL A 136 17.90 15.88 -4.14
C VAL A 136 17.35 14.46 -4.28
N VAL A 137 18.19 13.46 -4.00
CA VAL A 137 17.80 12.05 -3.98
C VAL A 137 17.40 11.63 -2.57
N TYR A 138 16.14 11.22 -2.39
CA TYR A 138 15.68 10.68 -1.11
C TYR A 138 16.05 9.20 -0.99
N LYS A 139 16.49 8.77 0.19
CA LYS A 139 16.82 7.37 0.50
C LYS A 139 15.90 6.87 1.61
N CYS A 140 15.50 5.60 1.53
CA CYS A 140 14.80 4.95 2.63
C CYS A 140 15.82 4.25 3.55
N PRO A 141 15.92 4.62 4.84
CA PRO A 141 16.87 3.99 5.76
C PRO A 141 16.51 2.53 6.05
N LYS A 142 15.22 2.16 6.00
CA LYS A 142 14.75 0.80 6.28
C LYS A 142 14.94 -0.18 5.11
N CYS A 143 14.89 0.33 3.88
CA CYS A 143 15.04 -0.49 2.67
C CYS A 143 16.43 -0.37 2.04
N CYS A 144 17.23 0.61 2.48
CA CYS A 144 18.51 0.96 1.88
C CYS A 144 18.40 1.07 0.36
N SER A 145 17.36 1.78 -0.09
CA SER A 145 17.00 1.95 -1.49
C SER A 145 16.79 3.42 -1.79
N ILE A 146 17.12 3.83 -3.01
CA ILE A 146 16.74 5.13 -3.54
C ILE A 146 15.21 5.18 -3.63
N LYS A 147 14.62 6.24 -3.10
CA LYS A 147 13.18 6.46 -3.09
C LYS A 147 12.81 7.24 -4.36
N PRO A 148 12.18 6.59 -5.37
CA PRO A 148 11.71 7.31 -6.54
C PRO A 148 10.59 8.30 -6.15
N ASP A 149 10.30 9.25 -7.03
CA ASP A 149 9.27 10.24 -6.77
C ASP A 149 7.91 9.59 -6.46
N ARG A 150 7.16 10.17 -5.52
CA ARG A 150 5.90 9.63 -4.98
C ARG A 150 5.95 8.22 -4.36
N ALA A 151 7.12 7.62 -4.13
CA ALA A 151 7.17 6.37 -3.38
C ALA A 151 6.89 6.60 -1.89
N HIS A 152 6.41 5.60 -1.16
CA HIS A 152 6.33 5.63 0.31
C HIS A 152 6.72 4.27 0.89
N HIS A 153 7.28 4.28 2.10
CA HIS A 153 7.63 3.04 2.80
C HIS A 153 6.42 2.53 3.56
N CYS A 154 5.92 1.34 3.21
CA CYS A 154 4.88 0.67 3.98
C CYS A 154 5.52 -0.16 5.10
N SER A 155 5.17 0.13 6.34
CA SER A 155 5.64 -0.60 7.52
C SER A 155 5.08 -2.02 7.62
N VAL A 156 3.94 -2.30 6.99
CA VAL A 156 3.32 -3.64 6.93
C VAL A 156 4.02 -4.47 5.85
N CYS A 157 4.11 -3.96 4.61
CA CYS A 157 4.78 -4.66 3.51
C CYS A 157 6.32 -4.73 3.65
N LYS A 158 6.92 -3.95 4.56
CA LYS A 158 8.38 -3.81 4.77
C LYS A 158 9.14 -3.48 3.47
N ARG A 159 8.52 -2.67 2.61
CA ARG A 159 8.98 -2.31 1.26
C ARG A 159 8.62 -0.84 0.96
N CYS A 160 9.42 -0.19 0.13
CA CYS A 160 9.01 1.05 -0.52
C CYS A 160 8.15 0.71 -1.73
N ILE A 161 7.00 1.37 -1.86
CA ILE A 161 6.03 1.15 -2.93
C ILE A 161 5.93 2.44 -3.75
N LYS A 162 6.03 2.34 -5.08
CA LYS A 162 5.87 3.47 -6.00
C LYS A 162 4.42 3.93 -6.03
N LYS A 163 4.16 5.24 -6.01
CA LYS A 163 2.80 5.82 -6.04
C LYS A 163 1.86 5.17 -5.02
N MET A 164 2.36 4.91 -3.81
CA MET A 164 1.56 4.28 -2.76
C MET A 164 0.39 5.20 -2.37
N ASP A 165 -0.83 4.68 -2.45
CA ASP A 165 -2.00 5.35 -1.86
C ASP A 165 -2.15 4.95 -0.39
N HIS A 166 -2.41 3.68 -0.12
CA HIS A 166 -2.57 3.13 1.23
C HIS A 166 -2.30 1.62 1.26
N HIS A 167 -2.15 1.08 2.48
CA HIS A 167 -2.19 -0.37 2.70
C HIS A 167 -3.64 -0.75 2.99
N CYS A 168 -4.27 -1.48 2.06
CA CYS A 168 -5.64 -1.97 2.23
C CYS A 168 -5.60 -3.27 3.07
N PRO A 169 -6.34 -3.33 4.20
CA PRO A 169 -6.48 -4.57 4.96
C PRO A 169 -7.59 -5.48 4.39
N TRP A 170 -8.41 -5.00 3.45
CA TRP A 170 -9.49 -5.76 2.82
C TRP A 170 -8.98 -6.38 1.52
#